data_AF-A0A957V698-F1
#
_entry.id   AF-A0A957V698-F1
#
_cell.length_a   1.000
_cell.length_b   1.000
_cell.length_c   1.000
_cell.angle_alpha   90.00
_cell.angle_beta   90.00
_cell.angle_gamma   90.00
#
_symmetry.space_group_name_H-M   'P 1'
#
loop_
_entity.id
_entity.type
_entity.pdbx_description
1 polymer ?
#
loop_
_entity_poly.entity_id
_entity_poly.type
_entity_poly.pdbx_seq_one_letter_code
_entity_poly.pdbx_strand_id
1 'polypeptide(L)'
;MPARNIVLTGFMGTGKTSAGRLLGTRLGRRFVDMDDILVERFGKSIAEVFRDNGEEAFRVAEAQLCQELAAEHELVISTGGGALVNEESRNALAATGTVICLHADEESILARLAAADDRPLMQGAAEERRQRIRHLLHQRRLAYGAIAYQLDTTGLAIEQVADRILDLADADRETPGMIRIPVRSPDGSYDLLLGSGLLANAGRLLANRGLRPTTAAVVTNDMIREHAAVLSDSLGAAGFEPVLCLVPEGEQHKTLDTVRSLYDQFLAAGLDRNSVVIALGGGVIGDMAGFAAASYLRGVPFVQMPTSLLAMVDASVGGKTGVDMPQGKNLVGAFKQPAAVIMDVAVFSTLPSDEFRSGLAEVVKHGIIGAPRLFVQLEEEGPANLLQLVADAVRVKVDVVQADPFEKGV
;
A
#
# COMPACT_ATOMS: atom_id res chain seq x y z
N MET A 1 -7.29 -17.90 15.67
CA MET A 1 -8.35 -16.88 15.74
C MET A 1 -9.26 -17.07 14.54
N PRO A 2 -10.59 -16.84 14.66
CA PRO A 2 -11.51 -16.90 13.51
C PRO A 2 -11.08 -15.90 12.44
N ALA A 3 -11.40 -16.17 11.16
CA ALA A 3 -11.00 -15.26 10.10
C ALA A 3 -11.77 -13.93 10.19
N ARG A 4 -11.06 -12.81 10.00
CA ARG A 4 -11.65 -11.47 10.01
C ARG A 4 -12.65 -11.27 8.86
N ASN A 5 -13.59 -10.37 9.06
CA ASN A 5 -14.54 -9.94 8.04
C ASN A 5 -13.82 -9.20 6.90
N ILE A 6 -14.35 -9.25 5.69
CA ILE A 6 -13.96 -8.38 4.58
C ILE A 6 -15.11 -7.41 4.35
N VAL A 7 -14.88 -6.11 4.54
CA VAL A 7 -15.92 -5.08 4.47
C VAL A 7 -15.65 -4.18 3.27
N LEU A 8 -16.58 -4.18 2.32
CA LEU A 8 -16.52 -3.39 1.10
C LEU A 8 -17.43 -2.17 1.24
N THR A 9 -16.84 -1.00 1.12
CA THR A 9 -17.55 0.29 1.16
C THR A 9 -17.16 1.17 -0.01
N GLY A 10 -17.67 2.40 -0.06
CA GLY A 10 -17.43 3.37 -1.12
C GLY A 10 -18.68 3.71 -1.92
N PHE A 11 -18.51 4.57 -2.92
CA PHE A 11 -19.63 5.14 -3.65
C PHE A 11 -20.45 4.08 -4.39
N MET A 12 -21.70 4.38 -4.72
CA MET A 12 -22.49 3.44 -5.51
C MET A 12 -21.95 3.32 -6.94
N GLY A 13 -22.08 2.14 -7.56
CA GLY A 13 -21.49 1.89 -8.88
C GLY A 13 -19.98 1.58 -8.87
N THR A 14 -19.35 1.46 -7.69
CA THR A 14 -17.93 1.04 -7.58
C THR A 14 -17.74 -0.48 -7.55
N GLY A 15 -18.82 -1.27 -7.62
CA GLY A 15 -18.74 -2.73 -7.74
C GLY A 15 -18.80 -3.53 -6.44
N LYS A 16 -19.11 -2.90 -5.28
CA LYS A 16 -19.17 -3.56 -3.96
C LYS A 16 -19.97 -4.87 -3.94
N THR A 17 -21.25 -4.83 -4.33
CA THR A 17 -22.14 -6.01 -4.31
C THR A 17 -21.61 -7.11 -5.23
N SER A 18 -21.19 -6.77 -6.45
CA SER A 18 -20.66 -7.73 -7.42
C SER A 18 -19.38 -8.39 -6.93
N ALA A 19 -18.44 -7.60 -6.39
CA ALA A 19 -17.17 -8.09 -5.86
C ALA A 19 -17.41 -8.93 -4.60
N GLY A 20 -18.30 -8.48 -3.72
CA GLY A 20 -18.66 -9.17 -2.49
C GLY A 20 -19.29 -10.55 -2.74
N ARG A 21 -20.19 -10.68 -3.72
CA ARG A 21 -20.77 -11.98 -4.13
C ARG A 21 -19.71 -12.94 -4.66
N LEU A 22 -18.82 -12.44 -5.51
CA LEU A 22 -17.72 -13.24 -6.06
C LEU A 22 -16.77 -13.71 -4.95
N LEU A 23 -16.40 -12.82 -4.03
CA LEU A 23 -15.56 -13.13 -2.87
C LEU A 23 -16.22 -14.15 -1.93
N GLY A 24 -17.51 -13.98 -1.62
CA GLY A 24 -18.26 -14.95 -0.82
C GLY A 24 -18.21 -16.34 -1.42
N THR A 25 -18.38 -16.44 -2.75
CA THR A 25 -18.26 -17.71 -3.49
C THR A 25 -16.85 -18.28 -3.43
N ARG A 26 -15.82 -17.48 -3.73
CA ARG A 26 -14.41 -17.92 -3.76
C ARG A 26 -13.90 -18.37 -2.39
N LEU A 27 -14.34 -17.71 -1.33
CA LEU A 27 -13.90 -17.98 0.04
C LEU A 27 -14.78 -19.00 0.77
N GLY A 28 -15.92 -19.40 0.18
CA GLY A 28 -16.93 -20.21 0.89
C GLY A 28 -17.53 -19.48 2.10
N ARG A 29 -17.61 -18.15 2.05
CA ARG A 29 -18.07 -17.27 3.14
C ARG A 29 -19.45 -16.69 2.84
N ARG A 30 -20.22 -16.40 3.89
CA ARG A 30 -21.51 -15.72 3.75
C ARG A 30 -21.27 -14.30 3.22
N PHE A 31 -21.83 -14.00 2.05
CA PHE A 31 -21.95 -12.64 1.55
C PHE A 31 -23.18 -11.97 2.17
N VAL A 32 -23.01 -10.74 2.65
CA VAL A 32 -24.04 -9.90 3.23
C VAL A 32 -24.06 -8.56 2.49
N ASP A 33 -25.19 -8.20 1.91
CA ASP A 33 -25.43 -6.83 1.44
C ASP A 33 -26.31 -6.11 2.48
N MET A 34 -25.80 -5.03 3.07
CA MET A 34 -26.52 -4.29 4.09
C MET A 34 -27.80 -3.65 3.55
N ASP A 35 -27.78 -3.20 2.29
CA ASP A 35 -28.96 -2.58 1.67
C ASP A 35 -30.09 -3.62 1.56
N ASP A 36 -29.77 -4.88 1.22
CA ASP A 36 -30.75 -5.99 1.14
C ASP A 36 -31.35 -6.30 2.52
N ILE A 37 -30.52 -6.39 3.58
CA ILE A 37 -31.01 -6.64 4.95
C ILE A 37 -31.91 -5.51 5.44
N LEU A 38 -31.55 -4.25 5.16
CA LEU A 38 -32.35 -3.10 5.59
C LEU A 38 -33.70 -3.08 4.86
N VAL A 39 -33.74 -3.36 3.56
CA VAL A 39 -35.00 -3.50 2.80
C VAL A 39 -35.89 -4.59 3.40
N GLU A 40 -35.32 -5.74 3.77
CA GLU A 40 -36.07 -6.81 4.44
C GLU A 40 -36.63 -6.37 5.80
N ARG A 41 -35.81 -5.68 6.63
CA ARG A 41 -36.22 -5.19 7.96
C ARG A 41 -37.33 -4.15 7.91
N PHE A 42 -37.28 -3.22 6.94
CA PHE A 42 -38.29 -2.19 6.78
C PHE A 42 -39.53 -2.69 6.01
N GLY A 43 -39.41 -3.80 5.26
CA GLY A 43 -40.46 -4.30 4.38
C GLY A 43 -40.80 -3.36 3.23
N LYS A 44 -39.90 -2.43 2.88
CA LYS A 44 -40.06 -1.38 1.88
C LYS A 44 -38.73 -1.07 1.21
N SER A 45 -38.77 -0.49 0.01
CA SER A 45 -37.56 -0.01 -0.67
C SER A 45 -36.91 1.14 0.11
N ILE A 46 -35.59 1.34 -0.06
CA ILE A 46 -34.87 2.44 0.61
C ILE A 46 -35.49 3.82 0.27
N ALA A 47 -35.95 4.00 -0.97
CA ALA A 47 -36.59 5.24 -1.41
C ALA A 47 -37.92 5.51 -0.67
N GLU A 48 -38.68 4.46 -0.36
CA GLU A 48 -39.91 4.57 0.44
C GLU A 48 -39.59 4.81 1.91
N VAL A 49 -38.57 4.16 2.47
CA VAL A 49 -38.12 4.42 3.86
C VAL A 49 -37.72 5.89 4.03
N PHE A 50 -36.96 6.46 3.10
CA PHE A 50 -36.59 7.88 3.17
C PHE A 50 -37.80 8.81 3.11
N ARG A 51 -38.83 8.45 2.32
CA ARG A 51 -40.05 9.24 2.19
C ARG A 51 -40.95 9.16 3.43
N ASP A 52 -41.12 7.96 3.98
CA ASP A 52 -42.11 7.68 5.01
C ASP A 52 -41.55 7.84 6.44
N ASN A 53 -40.29 7.48 6.64
CA ASN A 53 -39.62 7.45 7.95
C ASN A 53 -38.52 8.50 8.10
N GLY A 54 -38.06 9.08 6.99
CA GLY A 54 -36.95 10.03 6.96
C GLY A 54 -35.58 9.34 6.90
N GLU A 55 -34.58 10.10 6.45
CA GLU A 55 -33.20 9.60 6.32
C GLU A 55 -32.56 9.27 7.67
N GLU A 56 -32.87 10.05 8.72
CA GLU A 56 -32.33 9.83 10.08
C GLU A 56 -32.68 8.44 10.64
N ALA A 57 -33.94 8.02 10.50
CA ALA A 57 -34.38 6.71 10.95
C ALA A 57 -33.63 5.57 10.22
N PHE A 58 -33.38 5.73 8.91
CA PHE A 58 -32.57 4.79 8.15
C PHE A 58 -31.12 4.76 8.63
N ARG A 59 -30.50 5.93 8.91
CA ARG A 59 -29.12 6.00 9.42
C ARG A 59 -28.97 5.33 10.77
N VAL A 60 -29.95 5.45 11.67
CA VAL A 60 -29.95 4.74 12.96
C VAL A 60 -29.98 3.23 12.74
N ALA A 61 -30.85 2.73 11.86
CA ALA A 61 -30.93 1.30 11.54
C ALA A 61 -29.65 0.79 10.84
N GLU A 62 -29.06 1.58 9.94
CA GLU A 62 -27.80 1.28 9.24
C GLU A 62 -26.63 1.17 10.22
N ALA A 63 -26.54 2.09 11.19
CA ALA A 63 -25.52 2.07 12.24
C ALA A 63 -25.69 0.86 13.18
N GLN A 64 -26.93 0.54 13.58
CA GLN A 64 -27.20 -0.65 14.39
C GLN A 64 -26.81 -1.94 13.65
N LEU A 65 -27.12 -2.04 12.36
CA LEU A 65 -26.72 -3.19 11.55
C LEU A 65 -25.19 -3.32 11.45
N CYS A 66 -24.45 -2.21 11.38
CA CYS A 66 -22.97 -2.25 11.42
C CYS A 66 -22.47 -2.90 12.71
N GLN A 67 -23.06 -2.57 13.86
CA GLN A 67 -22.68 -3.16 15.16
C GLN A 67 -22.97 -4.66 15.22
N GLU A 68 -24.14 -5.07 14.73
CA GLU A 68 -24.55 -6.47 14.67
C GLU A 68 -23.59 -7.29 13.78
N LEU A 69 -23.28 -6.80 12.58
CA LEU A 69 -22.37 -7.48 11.66
C LEU A 69 -20.91 -7.45 12.14
N ALA A 70 -20.51 -6.41 12.89
CA ALA A 70 -19.19 -6.35 13.50
C ALA A 70 -19.00 -7.43 14.57
N ALA A 71 -20.07 -7.88 15.24
CA ALA A 71 -20.03 -8.97 16.20
C ALA A 71 -19.96 -10.38 15.56
N GLU A 72 -20.21 -10.48 14.25
CA GLU A 72 -20.04 -11.72 13.47
C GLU A 72 -18.60 -11.84 12.92
N HIS A 73 -18.25 -13.03 12.42
CA HIS A 73 -16.94 -13.33 11.85
C HIS A 73 -17.06 -14.05 10.50
N GLU A 74 -15.96 -14.05 9.74
CA GLU A 74 -15.85 -14.74 8.45
C GLU A 74 -16.88 -14.29 7.40
N LEU A 75 -17.38 -13.05 7.51
CA LEU A 75 -18.30 -12.46 6.54
C LEU A 75 -17.58 -11.74 5.39
N VAL A 76 -18.27 -11.65 4.26
CA VAL A 76 -18.00 -10.64 3.22
C VAL A 76 -19.17 -9.67 3.22
N ILE A 77 -18.93 -8.42 3.63
CA ILE A 77 -19.97 -7.42 3.87
C ILE A 77 -19.86 -6.34 2.80
N SER A 78 -20.95 -6.06 2.07
CA SER A 78 -21.11 -4.86 1.25
C SER A 78 -21.94 -3.85 2.03
N THR A 79 -21.38 -2.66 2.27
CA THR A 79 -22.11 -1.59 2.98
C THR A 79 -22.87 -0.69 2.01
N GLY A 80 -23.94 -0.07 2.51
CA GLY A 80 -24.55 1.08 1.86
C GLY A 80 -23.52 2.20 1.65
N GLY A 81 -23.71 3.01 0.60
CA GLY A 81 -22.74 4.05 0.25
C GLY A 81 -22.59 5.16 1.31
N GLY A 82 -23.56 5.31 2.21
CA GLY A 82 -23.51 6.26 3.32
C GLY A 82 -23.16 5.64 4.67
N ALA A 83 -23.13 4.30 4.79
CA ALA A 83 -23.00 3.60 6.06
C ALA A 83 -21.76 4.04 6.86
N LEU A 84 -20.61 4.11 6.21
CA LEU A 84 -19.34 4.42 6.88
C LEU A 84 -18.97 5.90 6.85
N VAL A 85 -19.94 6.77 6.55
CA VAL A 85 -19.82 8.20 6.87
C VAL A 85 -19.89 8.41 8.37
N ASN A 86 -20.67 7.58 9.08
CA ASN A 86 -20.70 7.52 10.52
C ASN A 86 -19.40 6.88 11.05
N GLU A 87 -18.66 7.63 11.87
CA GLU A 87 -17.37 7.20 12.41
C GLU A 87 -17.47 5.97 13.33
N GLU A 88 -18.51 5.89 14.15
CA GLU A 88 -18.73 4.80 15.10
C GLU A 88 -18.94 3.46 14.37
N SER A 89 -19.72 3.48 13.29
CA SER A 89 -19.96 2.34 12.41
C SER A 89 -18.68 1.89 11.69
N ARG A 90 -17.89 2.85 11.20
CA ARG A 90 -16.59 2.58 10.58
C ARG A 90 -15.62 1.94 11.57
N ASN A 91 -15.55 2.44 12.80
CA ASN A 91 -14.66 1.91 13.84
C ASN A 91 -15.08 0.50 14.27
N ALA A 92 -16.38 0.24 14.41
CA ALA A 92 -16.89 -1.08 14.75
C ALA A 92 -16.51 -2.14 13.71
N LEU A 93 -16.72 -1.85 12.42
CA LEU A 93 -16.37 -2.78 11.35
C LEU A 93 -14.86 -2.92 11.14
N ALA A 94 -14.07 -1.86 11.36
CA ALA A 94 -12.61 -1.92 11.30
C ALA A 94 -11.99 -2.75 12.44
N ALA A 95 -12.64 -2.77 13.62
CA ALA A 95 -12.17 -3.56 14.75
C ALA A 95 -12.21 -5.07 14.47
N THR A 96 -13.17 -5.55 13.67
CA THR A 96 -13.38 -6.99 13.43
C THR A 96 -13.16 -7.42 11.97
N GLY A 97 -12.89 -6.47 11.07
CA GLY A 97 -12.69 -6.74 9.64
C GLY A 97 -11.65 -5.84 8.98
N THR A 98 -11.26 -6.24 7.76
CA THR A 98 -10.50 -5.40 6.83
C THR A 98 -11.49 -4.55 6.04
N VAL A 99 -11.51 -3.24 6.29
CA VAL A 99 -12.42 -2.29 5.62
C VAL A 99 -11.73 -1.69 4.39
N ILE A 100 -12.31 -1.91 3.22
CA ILE A 100 -11.77 -1.50 1.92
C ILE A 100 -12.77 -0.58 1.22
N CYS A 101 -12.33 0.64 0.92
CA CYS A 101 -13.10 1.63 0.17
C CYS A 101 -12.86 1.46 -1.32
N LEU A 102 -13.89 1.03 -2.05
CA LEU A 102 -13.88 0.92 -3.50
C LEU A 102 -14.27 2.27 -4.11
N HIS A 103 -13.41 2.79 -4.99
CA HIS A 103 -13.66 4.00 -5.76
C HIS A 103 -13.53 3.75 -7.27
N ALA A 104 -14.01 4.70 -8.06
CA ALA A 104 -13.96 4.67 -9.52
C ALA A 104 -14.06 6.11 -10.05
N ASP A 105 -13.69 6.34 -11.31
CA ASP A 105 -13.93 7.65 -11.93
C ASP A 105 -15.43 7.86 -12.14
N GLU A 106 -15.75 9.13 -12.30
CA GLU A 106 -17.10 9.59 -12.56
C GLU A 106 -17.71 8.92 -13.80
N GLU A 107 -16.93 8.72 -14.86
CA GLU A 107 -17.43 8.09 -16.10
C GLU A 107 -17.80 6.63 -15.88
N SER A 108 -16.97 5.86 -15.19
CA SER A 108 -17.24 4.46 -14.82
C SER A 108 -18.44 4.36 -13.89
N ILE A 109 -18.56 5.26 -12.91
CA ILE A 109 -19.72 5.31 -12.02
C ILE A 109 -21.00 5.56 -12.82
N LEU A 110 -21.01 6.57 -13.70
CA LEU A 110 -22.15 6.91 -14.55
C LEU A 110 -22.54 5.74 -15.46
N ALA A 111 -21.57 5.11 -16.13
CA ALA A 111 -21.81 3.99 -17.02
C ALA A 111 -22.39 2.78 -16.28
N ARG A 112 -21.85 2.44 -15.10
CA ARG A 112 -22.32 1.32 -14.28
C ARG A 112 -23.69 1.57 -13.67
N LEU A 113 -24.00 2.82 -13.29
CA LEU A 113 -25.32 3.19 -12.78
C LEU A 113 -26.37 3.26 -13.89
N ALA A 114 -26.00 3.63 -15.11
CA ALA A 114 -26.95 3.68 -16.24
C ALA A 114 -27.47 2.30 -16.64
N ALA A 115 -26.70 1.24 -16.36
CA ALA A 115 -27.12 -0.14 -16.57
C ALA A 115 -28.02 -0.70 -15.44
N ALA A 116 -28.27 0.06 -14.37
CA ALA A 116 -29.10 -0.37 -13.24
C ALA A 116 -30.46 0.36 -13.28
N ASP A 117 -31.55 -0.39 -13.45
CA ASP A 117 -32.88 0.14 -13.80
C ASP A 117 -33.59 0.94 -12.69
N ASP A 118 -33.15 0.92 -11.43
CA ASP A 118 -33.97 1.40 -10.31
C ASP A 118 -33.20 2.22 -9.28
N ARG A 119 -32.86 3.49 -9.62
CA ARG A 119 -32.21 4.41 -8.67
C ARG A 119 -32.77 5.83 -8.77
N PRO A 120 -33.28 6.43 -7.68
CA PRO A 120 -33.71 7.84 -7.64
C PRO A 120 -32.62 8.84 -8.09
N LEU A 121 -31.36 8.48 -7.86
CA LEU A 121 -30.18 9.26 -8.28
C LEU A 121 -29.98 9.33 -9.80
N MET A 122 -30.67 8.49 -10.58
CA MET A 122 -30.59 8.43 -12.04
C MET A 122 -31.74 9.18 -12.75
N GLN A 123 -32.60 9.89 -12.02
CA GLN A 123 -33.66 10.72 -12.60
C GLN A 123 -33.09 12.05 -13.10
N GLY A 124 -33.50 12.56 -14.27
CA GLY A 124 -33.07 13.87 -14.79
C GLY A 124 -31.98 13.78 -15.86
N ALA A 125 -31.54 14.95 -16.36
CA ALA A 125 -30.59 15.03 -17.46
C ALA A 125 -29.20 14.46 -17.09
N ALA A 126 -28.41 14.06 -18.10
CA ALA A 126 -27.07 13.51 -17.87
C ALA A 126 -26.17 14.43 -17.02
N GLU A 127 -26.22 15.74 -17.26
CA GLU A 127 -25.42 16.71 -16.52
C GLU A 127 -25.90 16.91 -15.06
N GLU A 128 -27.21 16.86 -14.82
CA GLU A 128 -27.76 16.92 -13.46
C GLU A 128 -27.40 15.68 -12.65
N ARG A 129 -27.34 14.50 -13.29
CA ARG A 129 -26.86 13.27 -12.66
C ARG A 129 -25.39 13.38 -12.28
N ARG A 130 -24.57 13.86 -13.22
CA ARG A 130 -23.15 14.13 -13.02
C ARG A 130 -22.90 15.06 -11.83
N GLN A 131 -23.59 16.21 -11.79
CA GLN A 131 -23.48 17.16 -10.69
C GLN A 131 -23.88 16.57 -9.33
N ARG A 132 -24.94 15.77 -9.25
CA ARG A 132 -25.33 15.07 -8.01
C ARG A 132 -24.28 14.07 -7.55
N ILE A 133 -23.68 13.30 -8.46
CA ILE A 133 -22.60 12.36 -8.14
C ILE A 133 -21.40 13.12 -7.56
N ARG A 134 -20.94 14.19 -8.23
CA ARG A 134 -19.84 15.03 -7.73
C ARG A 134 -20.13 15.60 -6.36
N HIS A 135 -21.33 16.13 -6.17
CA HIS A 135 -21.74 16.70 -4.88
C HIS A 135 -21.69 15.66 -3.75
N LEU A 136 -22.23 14.47 -3.97
CA LEU A 136 -22.21 13.40 -2.96
C LEU A 136 -20.80 12.85 -2.71
N LEU A 137 -19.98 12.68 -3.75
CA LEU A 137 -18.58 12.27 -3.60
C LEU A 137 -17.81 13.31 -2.77
N HIS A 138 -18.00 14.59 -3.05
CA HIS A 138 -17.39 15.67 -2.29
C HIS A 138 -17.83 15.67 -0.82
N GLN A 139 -19.14 15.52 -0.56
CA GLN A 139 -19.67 15.42 0.81
C GLN A 139 -19.08 14.23 1.60
N ARG A 140 -18.80 13.11 0.93
CA ARG A 140 -18.27 11.89 1.56
C ARG A 140 -16.75 11.79 1.54
N ARG A 141 -16.06 12.74 0.92
CA ARG A 141 -14.61 12.70 0.67
C ARG A 141 -13.81 12.41 1.94
N LEU A 142 -14.07 13.15 3.02
CA LEU A 142 -13.36 12.97 4.30
C LEU A 142 -13.62 11.59 4.91
N ALA A 143 -14.86 11.11 4.85
CA ALA A 143 -15.21 9.81 5.43
C ALA A 143 -14.59 8.64 4.64
N TYR A 144 -14.64 8.70 3.31
CA TYR A 144 -14.01 7.71 2.44
C TYR A 144 -12.49 7.76 2.57
N GLY A 145 -11.88 8.95 2.58
CA GLY A 145 -10.43 9.13 2.68
C GLY A 145 -9.83 8.67 4.01
N ALA A 146 -10.63 8.61 5.08
CA ALA A 146 -10.21 8.08 6.39
C ALA A 146 -10.11 6.54 6.44
N ILE A 147 -10.61 5.83 5.41
CA ILE A 147 -10.45 4.37 5.34
C ILE A 147 -9.05 4.07 4.80
N ALA A 148 -8.30 3.25 5.53
CA ALA A 148 -6.89 2.98 5.23
C ALA A 148 -6.69 2.32 3.86
N TYR A 149 -7.56 1.37 3.50
CA TYR A 149 -7.44 0.63 2.24
C TYR A 149 -8.34 1.23 1.17
N GLN A 150 -7.73 1.87 0.17
CA GLN A 150 -8.41 2.37 -1.02
C GLN A 150 -8.13 1.45 -2.22
N LEU A 151 -9.15 1.17 -3.02
CA LEU A 151 -9.02 0.40 -4.25
C LEU A 151 -9.75 1.09 -5.41
N ASP A 152 -8.99 1.48 -6.43
CA ASP A 152 -9.55 1.94 -7.69
C ASP A 152 -10.06 0.76 -8.50
N THR A 153 -11.34 0.81 -8.86
CA THR A 153 -12.00 -0.20 -9.69
C THR A 153 -12.16 0.25 -11.14
N THR A 154 -11.66 1.44 -11.49
CA THR A 154 -11.73 2.01 -12.85
C THR A 154 -11.04 1.08 -13.85
N GLY A 155 -11.74 0.72 -14.93
CA GLY A 155 -11.19 -0.14 -15.98
C GLY A 155 -10.89 -1.59 -15.59
N LEU A 156 -11.17 -1.99 -14.34
CA LEU A 156 -10.92 -3.35 -13.87
C LEU A 156 -12.13 -4.26 -14.06
N ALA A 157 -11.88 -5.50 -14.49
CA ALA A 157 -12.85 -6.58 -14.43
C ALA A 157 -13.12 -6.99 -12.98
N ILE A 158 -14.28 -7.59 -12.72
CA ILE A 158 -14.70 -7.90 -11.34
C ILE A 158 -13.80 -8.94 -10.67
N GLU A 159 -13.23 -9.85 -11.45
CA GLU A 159 -12.26 -10.84 -11.02
C GLU A 159 -10.98 -10.16 -10.53
N GLN A 160 -10.50 -9.15 -11.25
CA GLN A 160 -9.32 -8.37 -10.88
C GLN A 160 -9.57 -7.56 -9.61
N VAL A 161 -10.77 -6.98 -9.46
CA VAL A 161 -11.17 -6.28 -8.22
C VAL A 161 -11.18 -7.25 -7.04
N ALA A 162 -11.75 -8.46 -7.21
CA ALA A 162 -11.75 -9.48 -6.17
C ALA A 162 -10.32 -9.94 -5.79
N ASP A 163 -9.44 -10.15 -6.77
CA ASP A 163 -8.03 -10.51 -6.52
C ASP A 163 -7.33 -9.42 -5.68
N ARG A 164 -7.51 -8.14 -6.04
CA ARG A 164 -6.93 -7.01 -5.30
C ARG A 164 -7.49 -6.87 -3.89
N ILE A 165 -8.78 -7.17 -3.68
CA ILE A 165 -9.39 -7.18 -2.35
C ILE A 165 -8.77 -8.29 -1.48
N LEU A 166 -8.56 -9.48 -2.04
CA LEU A 166 -7.91 -10.58 -1.33
C LEU A 166 -6.47 -10.23 -0.97
N ASP A 167 -5.72 -9.63 -1.89
CA ASP A 167 -4.35 -9.17 -1.61
C ASP A 167 -4.29 -8.18 -0.44
N LEU A 168 -5.22 -7.23 -0.38
CA LEU A 168 -5.33 -6.27 0.74
C LEU A 168 -5.69 -6.97 2.04
N ALA A 169 -6.66 -7.89 2.02
CA ALA A 169 -7.06 -8.65 3.20
C ALA A 169 -5.95 -9.59 3.70
N ASP A 170 -5.16 -10.18 2.79
CA ASP A 170 -4.02 -11.03 3.12
C ASP A 170 -2.89 -10.23 3.77
N ALA A 171 -2.58 -9.06 3.22
CA ALA A 171 -1.59 -8.15 3.78
C ALA A 171 -2.01 -7.64 5.17
N ASP A 172 -3.27 -7.23 5.35
CA ASP A 172 -3.81 -6.79 6.65
C ASP A 172 -3.78 -7.91 7.71
N ARG A 173 -3.95 -9.16 7.29
CA ARG A 173 -3.81 -10.33 8.17
C ARG A 173 -2.36 -10.59 8.57
N GLU A 174 -1.41 -10.34 7.68
CA GLU A 174 0.02 -10.45 7.98
C GLU A 174 0.43 -9.34 8.96
N THR A 175 0.13 -8.09 8.64
CA THR A 175 0.37 -6.94 9.52
C THR A 175 -0.75 -5.93 9.33
N PRO A 176 -1.54 -5.60 10.38
CA PRO A 176 -2.62 -4.63 10.26
C PRO A 176 -2.14 -3.29 9.71
N GLY A 177 -2.89 -2.72 8.78
CA GLY A 177 -2.55 -1.48 8.08
C GLY A 177 -1.47 -1.60 6.99
N MET A 178 -0.98 -2.81 6.69
CA MET A 178 0.03 -3.03 5.65
C MET A 178 -0.60 -3.17 4.26
N ILE A 179 -0.03 -2.47 3.28
CA ILE A 179 -0.30 -2.63 1.85
C ILE A 179 0.83 -3.46 1.24
N ARG A 180 0.48 -4.49 0.46
CA ARG A 180 1.43 -5.28 -0.34
C ARG A 180 1.26 -4.95 -1.81
N ILE A 181 2.36 -4.59 -2.49
CA ILE A 181 2.41 -4.35 -3.94
C ILE A 181 3.38 -5.38 -4.54
N PRO A 182 2.90 -6.39 -5.28
CA PRO A 182 3.78 -7.35 -5.94
C PRO A 182 4.46 -6.69 -7.14
N VAL A 183 5.77 -6.89 -7.27
CA VAL A 183 6.56 -6.45 -8.42
C VAL A 183 7.00 -7.67 -9.22
N ARG A 184 6.76 -7.64 -10.53
CA ARG A 184 7.21 -8.68 -11.45
C ARG A 184 8.38 -8.18 -12.27
N SER A 185 9.42 -9.00 -12.38
CA SER A 185 10.58 -8.75 -13.23
C SER A 185 10.89 -10.00 -14.05
N PRO A 186 11.70 -9.90 -15.11
CA PRO A 186 12.11 -11.07 -15.88
C PRO A 186 12.80 -12.16 -15.04
N ASP A 187 13.49 -11.76 -13.97
CA ASP A 187 14.26 -12.66 -13.10
C ASP A 187 13.44 -13.21 -11.91
N GLY A 188 12.16 -12.85 -11.81
CA GLY A 188 11.25 -13.29 -10.74
C GLY A 188 10.37 -12.17 -10.19
N SER A 189 9.76 -12.41 -9.04
CA SER A 189 8.90 -11.44 -8.36
C SER A 189 9.32 -11.21 -6.92
N TYR A 190 9.09 -10.01 -6.43
CA TYR A 190 9.28 -9.64 -5.02
C TYR A 190 8.13 -8.76 -4.54
N ASP A 191 7.97 -8.66 -3.22
CA ASP A 191 6.96 -7.79 -2.61
C ASP A 191 7.56 -6.46 -2.19
N LEU A 192 6.82 -5.38 -2.46
CA LEU A 192 6.90 -4.11 -1.74
C LEU A 192 5.87 -4.13 -0.61
N LEU A 193 6.32 -3.90 0.62
CA LEU A 193 5.50 -3.85 1.82
C LEU A 193 5.49 -2.43 2.33
N LEU A 194 4.32 -1.84 2.48
CA LEU A 194 4.16 -0.45 2.86
C LEU A 194 3.21 -0.36 4.04
N GLY A 195 3.61 0.29 5.12
CA GLY A 195 2.84 0.34 6.36
C GLY A 195 3.50 1.24 7.40
N SER A 196 2.92 1.28 8.59
CA SER A 196 3.48 1.99 9.75
C SER A 196 3.94 0.97 10.79
N GLY A 197 5.15 1.12 11.32
CA GLY A 197 5.73 0.19 12.31
C GLY A 197 6.13 -1.17 11.71
N LEU A 198 6.44 -1.21 10.41
CA LEU A 198 6.89 -2.43 9.74
C LEU A 198 8.30 -2.87 10.16
N LEU A 199 9.20 -1.95 10.56
CA LEU A 199 10.55 -2.33 11.00
C LEU A 199 10.51 -3.26 12.22
N ALA A 200 9.57 -3.03 13.14
CA ALA A 200 9.36 -3.90 14.30
C ALA A 200 8.86 -5.32 13.93
N ASN A 201 8.35 -5.50 12.72
CA ASN A 201 7.86 -6.78 12.19
C ASN A 201 8.75 -7.38 11.10
N ALA A 202 9.84 -6.69 10.72
CA ALA A 202 10.67 -7.02 9.56
C ALA A 202 11.17 -8.47 9.58
N GLY A 203 11.66 -8.99 10.72
CA GLY A 203 12.15 -10.37 10.79
C GLY A 203 11.09 -11.41 10.39
N ARG A 204 9.85 -11.24 10.89
CA ARG A 204 8.70 -12.07 10.55
C ARG A 204 8.29 -11.91 9.07
N LEU A 205 8.28 -10.67 8.57
CA LEU A 205 7.95 -10.37 7.17
C LEU A 205 8.96 -11.02 6.21
N LEU A 206 10.25 -11.01 6.54
CA LEU A 206 11.28 -11.66 5.73
C LEU A 206 11.15 -13.18 5.78
N ALA A 207 10.87 -13.76 6.94
CA ALA A 207 10.64 -15.20 7.09
C ALA A 207 9.43 -15.68 6.24
N ASN A 208 8.33 -14.91 6.22
CA ASN A 208 7.16 -15.19 5.38
C ASN A 208 7.47 -15.16 3.87
N ARG A 209 8.56 -14.50 3.48
CA ARG A 209 9.05 -14.41 2.09
C ARG A 209 10.16 -15.42 1.79
N GLY A 210 10.36 -16.39 2.69
CA GLY A 210 11.27 -17.51 2.48
C GLY A 210 12.74 -17.22 2.81
N LEU A 211 13.07 -16.04 3.35
CA LEU A 211 14.41 -15.79 3.88
C LEU A 211 14.59 -16.60 5.15
N ARG A 212 15.65 -17.40 5.18
CA ARG A 212 15.97 -18.23 6.35
C ARG A 212 16.82 -17.44 7.34
N PRO A 213 16.64 -17.66 8.65
CA PRO A 213 17.52 -17.11 9.67
C PRO A 213 18.99 -17.40 9.36
N THR A 214 19.79 -16.35 9.34
CA THR A 214 21.21 -16.33 8.97
C THR A 214 21.84 -15.03 9.49
N THR A 215 23.13 -14.84 9.30
CA THR A 215 23.79 -13.54 9.47
C THR A 215 23.19 -12.51 8.52
N ALA A 216 22.73 -11.39 9.07
CA ALA A 216 22.10 -10.30 8.34
C ALA A 216 22.94 -9.02 8.49
N ALA A 217 23.63 -8.61 7.42
CA ALA A 217 24.33 -7.34 7.41
C ALA A 217 23.33 -6.19 7.20
N VAL A 218 23.09 -5.41 8.26
CA VAL A 218 22.27 -4.20 8.20
C VAL A 218 23.18 -3.04 7.84
N VAL A 219 23.19 -2.66 6.56
CA VAL A 219 23.96 -1.53 6.04
C VAL A 219 23.20 -0.24 6.28
N THR A 220 23.80 0.68 7.04
CA THR A 220 23.16 1.93 7.46
C THR A 220 24.19 3.00 7.84
N ASN A 221 23.72 4.15 8.34
CA ASN A 221 24.56 5.24 8.85
C ASN A 221 24.23 5.57 10.32
N ASP A 222 25.00 6.49 10.91
CA ASP A 222 24.87 6.83 12.33
C ASP A 222 23.59 7.61 12.66
N MET A 223 23.08 8.44 11.75
CA MET A 223 21.91 9.30 12.03
C MET A 223 20.60 8.53 12.22
N ILE A 224 20.46 7.32 11.66
CA ILE A 224 19.24 6.50 11.78
C ILE A 224 19.45 5.26 12.65
N ARG A 225 20.45 5.28 13.54
CA ARG A 225 20.80 4.17 14.43
C ARG A 225 19.63 3.69 15.30
N GLU A 226 18.70 4.58 15.67
CA GLU A 226 17.48 4.21 16.41
C GLU A 226 16.57 3.27 15.62
N HIS A 227 16.38 3.53 14.31
CA HIS A 227 15.63 2.66 13.41
C HIS A 227 16.35 1.34 13.20
N ALA A 228 17.69 1.37 13.15
CA ALA A 228 18.52 0.18 13.04
C ALA A 228 18.42 -0.74 14.28
N ALA A 229 18.26 -0.16 15.47
CA ALA A 229 18.03 -0.92 16.70
C ALA A 229 16.68 -1.65 16.66
N VAL A 230 15.60 -0.95 16.30
CA VAL A 230 14.26 -1.55 16.15
C VAL A 230 14.27 -2.70 15.13
N LEU A 231 14.94 -2.49 13.99
CA LEU A 231 15.11 -3.53 12.98
C LEU A 231 15.91 -4.72 13.52
N SER A 232 17.01 -4.47 14.22
CA SER A 232 17.87 -5.52 14.77
C SER A 232 17.12 -6.39 15.78
N ASP A 233 16.32 -5.78 16.66
CA ASP A 233 15.47 -6.51 17.61
C ASP A 233 14.45 -7.39 16.89
N SER A 234 13.81 -6.87 15.83
CA SER A 234 12.86 -7.63 15.02
C SER A 234 13.50 -8.81 14.30
N LEU A 235 14.69 -8.60 13.72
CA LEU A 235 15.48 -9.64 13.06
C LEU A 235 15.90 -10.73 14.05
N GLY A 236 16.40 -10.34 15.23
CA GLY A 236 16.80 -11.26 16.30
C GLY A 236 15.62 -12.10 16.81
N ALA A 237 14.45 -11.50 16.98
CA ALA A 237 13.24 -12.22 17.37
C ALA A 237 12.79 -13.28 16.34
N ALA A 238 13.15 -13.10 15.07
CA ALA A 238 12.93 -14.08 14.01
C ALA A 238 14.11 -15.06 13.80
N GLY A 239 15.16 -14.96 14.63
CA GLY A 239 16.32 -15.85 14.63
C GLY A 239 17.48 -15.44 13.72
N PHE A 240 17.39 -14.30 13.03
CA PHE A 240 18.52 -13.76 12.29
C PHE A 240 19.61 -13.25 13.25
N GLU A 241 20.84 -13.20 12.78
CA GLU A 241 21.97 -12.62 13.51
C GLU A 241 22.32 -11.26 12.88
N PRO A 242 21.68 -10.15 13.31
CA PRO A 242 21.92 -8.84 12.72
C PRO A 242 23.31 -8.30 13.10
N VAL A 243 24.04 -7.82 12.10
CA VAL A 243 25.32 -7.11 12.28
C VAL A 243 25.21 -5.75 11.60
N LEU A 244 25.46 -4.69 12.35
CA LEU A 244 25.46 -3.33 11.80
C LEU A 244 26.73 -3.11 10.97
N CYS A 245 26.54 -2.74 9.70
CA CYS A 245 27.60 -2.31 8.81
C CYS A 245 27.43 -0.81 8.52
N LEU A 246 28.38 0.00 8.98
CA LEU A 246 28.25 1.46 8.94
C LEU A 246 28.94 2.03 7.70
N VAL A 247 28.27 2.99 7.08
CA VAL A 247 28.85 3.85 6.04
C VAL A 247 28.75 5.32 6.44
N PRO A 248 29.74 6.16 6.08
CA PRO A 248 29.65 7.59 6.30
C PRO A 248 28.51 8.23 5.49
N GLU A 249 28.04 9.38 5.95
CA GLU A 249 26.84 10.03 5.40
C GLU A 249 27.12 11.00 4.27
N GLY A 250 26.24 10.96 3.26
CA GLY A 250 26.23 11.90 2.15
C GLY A 250 26.65 11.28 0.83
N GLU A 251 26.20 11.89 -0.27
CA GLU A 251 26.44 11.45 -1.64
C GLU A 251 27.95 11.30 -1.94
N GLN A 252 28.81 12.12 -1.32
CA GLN A 252 30.26 12.06 -1.53
C GLN A 252 30.90 10.72 -1.11
N HIS A 253 30.19 9.93 -0.30
CA HIS A 253 30.63 8.59 0.10
C HIS A 253 30.05 7.49 -0.79
N LYS A 254 29.25 7.83 -1.80
CA LYS A 254 28.70 6.90 -2.78
C LYS A 254 29.76 6.47 -3.80
N THR A 255 30.79 5.78 -3.34
CA THR A 255 32.01 5.46 -4.12
C THR A 255 32.38 3.98 -4.04
N LEU A 256 33.25 3.53 -4.95
CA LEU A 256 33.81 2.18 -4.92
C LEU A 256 34.63 1.89 -3.64
N ASP A 257 35.26 2.90 -3.04
CA ASP A 257 36.00 2.73 -1.79
C ASP A 257 35.08 2.42 -0.62
N THR A 258 33.90 3.05 -0.55
CA THR A 258 32.89 2.72 0.47
C THR A 258 32.35 1.30 0.26
N VAL A 259 32.12 0.91 -0.99
CA VAL A 259 31.70 -0.48 -1.32
C VAL A 259 32.78 -1.49 -0.93
N ARG A 260 34.06 -1.17 -1.14
CA ARG A 260 35.17 -1.99 -0.65
C ARG A 260 35.14 -2.13 0.88
N SER A 261 34.94 -1.03 1.60
CA SER A 261 34.80 -1.03 3.07
C SER A 261 33.63 -1.91 3.52
N LEU A 262 32.52 -1.91 2.79
CA LEU A 262 31.40 -2.82 3.06
C LEU A 262 31.81 -4.30 2.90
N TYR A 263 32.62 -4.65 1.90
CA TYR A 263 33.13 -6.02 1.78
C TYR A 263 34.00 -6.42 2.97
N ASP A 264 34.86 -5.52 3.46
CA ASP A 264 35.69 -5.79 4.64
C ASP A 264 34.80 -6.05 5.88
N GLN A 265 33.73 -5.27 6.04
CA GLN A 265 32.73 -5.48 7.10
C GLN A 265 31.95 -6.79 6.93
N PHE A 266 31.55 -7.15 5.71
CA PHE A 266 30.84 -8.40 5.43
C PHE A 266 31.71 -9.63 5.74
N LEU A 267 33.00 -9.58 5.37
CA LEU A 267 33.97 -10.63 5.68
C LEU A 267 34.19 -10.76 7.19
N ALA A 268 34.35 -9.63 7.89
CA ALA A 268 34.52 -9.63 9.35
C ALA A 268 33.30 -10.18 10.08
N ALA A 269 32.10 -9.93 9.56
CA ALA A 269 30.83 -10.46 10.08
C ALA A 269 30.58 -11.92 9.68
N GLY A 270 31.41 -12.53 8.84
CA GLY A 270 31.29 -13.93 8.45
C GLY A 270 30.18 -14.20 7.43
N LEU A 271 29.79 -13.20 6.62
CA LEU A 271 28.73 -13.38 5.62
C LEU A 271 29.11 -14.42 4.57
N ASP A 272 28.20 -15.38 4.35
CA ASP A 272 28.28 -16.39 3.33
C ASP A 272 27.29 -16.12 2.17
N ARG A 273 27.10 -17.10 1.27
CA ARG A 273 26.20 -16.95 0.10
C ARG A 273 24.72 -16.92 0.46
N ASN A 274 24.36 -17.41 1.66
CA ASN A 274 23.00 -17.47 2.16
C ASN A 274 22.67 -16.29 3.07
N SER A 275 23.69 -15.60 3.60
CA SER A 275 23.54 -14.35 4.36
C SER A 275 22.78 -13.28 3.56
N VAL A 276 22.09 -12.39 4.28
CA VAL A 276 21.31 -11.31 3.66
C VAL A 276 21.96 -9.96 3.92
N VAL A 277 22.01 -9.12 2.89
CA VAL A 277 22.33 -7.70 3.01
C VAL A 277 21.03 -6.91 3.05
N ILE A 278 20.85 -6.11 4.10
CA ILE A 278 19.69 -5.26 4.31
C ILE A 278 20.14 -3.80 4.25
N ALA A 279 19.63 -3.04 3.28
CA ALA A 279 19.86 -1.61 3.19
C ALA A 279 18.82 -0.85 4.00
N LEU A 280 19.20 -0.31 5.16
CA LEU A 280 18.35 0.58 5.94
C LEU A 280 18.86 2.02 5.78
N GLY A 281 18.16 2.82 4.97
CA GLY A 281 18.57 4.20 4.68
C GLY A 281 17.91 4.83 3.47
N GLY A 282 18.35 6.02 3.09
CA GLY A 282 17.92 6.68 1.83
C GLY A 282 18.54 6.03 0.58
N GLY A 283 18.36 6.69 -0.58
CA GLY A 283 18.79 6.16 -1.89
C GLY A 283 20.29 5.84 -1.96
N VAL A 284 21.15 6.64 -1.33
CA VAL A 284 22.61 6.42 -1.25
C VAL A 284 22.96 5.08 -0.61
N ILE A 285 22.35 4.78 0.54
CA ILE A 285 22.54 3.50 1.24
C ILE A 285 22.00 2.35 0.37
N GLY A 286 20.80 2.52 -0.18
CA GLY A 286 20.16 1.53 -1.05
C GLY A 286 21.02 1.13 -2.25
N ASP A 287 21.60 2.12 -2.93
CA ASP A 287 22.45 1.92 -4.10
C ASP A 287 23.78 1.23 -3.75
N MET A 288 24.48 1.70 -2.72
CA MET A 288 25.77 1.12 -2.32
C MET A 288 25.61 -0.30 -1.77
N ALA A 289 24.65 -0.50 -0.87
CA ALA A 289 24.40 -1.81 -0.28
C ALA A 289 23.87 -2.81 -1.31
N GLY A 290 23.01 -2.34 -2.24
CA GLY A 290 22.54 -3.15 -3.35
C GLY A 290 23.67 -3.57 -4.30
N PHE A 291 24.57 -2.65 -4.63
CA PHE A 291 25.71 -2.96 -5.51
C PHE A 291 26.71 -3.89 -4.81
N ALA A 292 26.96 -3.66 -3.52
CA ALA A 292 27.76 -4.56 -2.70
C ALA A 292 27.13 -5.96 -2.63
N ALA A 293 25.81 -6.06 -2.43
CA ALA A 293 25.09 -7.34 -2.42
C ALA A 293 25.08 -8.04 -3.78
N ALA A 294 25.08 -7.28 -4.88
CA ALA A 294 25.12 -7.82 -6.24
C ALA A 294 26.47 -8.49 -6.57
N SER A 295 27.56 -8.00 -5.98
CA SER A 295 28.93 -8.35 -6.38
C SER A 295 29.68 -9.15 -5.33
N TYR A 296 29.37 -8.98 -4.03
CA TYR A 296 29.90 -9.81 -2.95
C TYR A 296 29.53 -11.28 -3.17
N LEU A 297 30.54 -12.17 -3.16
CA LEU A 297 30.40 -13.59 -3.47
C LEU A 297 29.67 -13.89 -4.81
N ARG A 298 29.67 -12.93 -5.74
CA ARG A 298 28.92 -12.95 -7.02
C ARG A 298 27.40 -12.89 -6.86
N GLY A 299 26.92 -12.35 -5.76
CA GLY A 299 25.50 -12.15 -5.49
C GLY A 299 25.06 -12.85 -4.21
N VAL A 300 24.52 -12.08 -3.28
CA VAL A 300 23.82 -12.55 -2.08
C VAL A 300 22.38 -12.02 -2.05
N PRO A 301 21.48 -12.60 -1.25
CA PRO A 301 20.16 -12.01 -0.96
C PRO A 301 20.26 -10.54 -0.52
N PHE A 302 19.34 -9.73 -1.02
CA PHE A 302 19.29 -8.28 -0.79
C PHE A 302 17.89 -7.85 -0.40
N VAL A 303 17.75 -6.98 0.60
CA VAL A 303 16.49 -6.38 1.04
C VAL A 303 16.67 -4.88 1.16
N GLN A 304 15.69 -4.10 0.69
CA GLN A 304 15.69 -2.65 0.89
C GLN A 304 14.68 -2.24 1.95
N MET A 305 15.09 -1.31 2.81
CA MET A 305 14.27 -0.66 3.81
C MET A 305 14.46 0.85 3.70
N PRO A 306 13.89 1.49 2.66
CA PRO A 306 14.08 2.91 2.40
C PRO A 306 13.55 3.78 3.54
N THR A 307 14.34 4.76 3.98
CA THR A 307 13.97 5.67 5.10
C THR A 307 13.75 7.12 4.68
N SER A 308 13.88 7.45 3.39
CA SER A 308 13.49 8.75 2.84
C SER A 308 12.33 8.60 1.85
N LEU A 309 11.50 9.63 1.74
CA LEU A 309 10.35 9.60 0.82
C LEU A 309 10.81 9.41 -0.63
N LEU A 310 11.89 10.10 -1.03
CA LEU A 310 12.51 9.96 -2.34
C LEU A 310 12.93 8.50 -2.63
N ALA A 311 13.55 7.83 -1.66
CA ALA A 311 13.96 6.44 -1.82
C ALA A 311 12.76 5.48 -1.90
N MET A 312 11.70 5.73 -1.12
CA MET A 312 10.48 4.92 -1.18
C MET A 312 9.82 4.99 -2.56
N VAL A 313 9.65 6.18 -3.13
CA VAL A 313 8.84 6.33 -4.35
C VAL A 313 9.63 6.15 -5.66
N ASP A 314 10.96 6.15 -5.61
CA ASP A 314 11.79 6.06 -6.82
C ASP A 314 12.93 5.03 -6.70
N ALA A 315 13.92 5.28 -5.83
CA ALA A 315 15.18 4.52 -5.84
C ALA A 315 15.03 3.05 -5.41
N SER A 316 13.99 2.72 -4.64
CA SER A 316 13.78 1.35 -4.15
C SER A 316 13.01 0.43 -5.12
N VAL A 317 12.69 0.91 -6.32
CA VAL A 317 11.93 0.17 -7.33
C VAL A 317 12.69 0.21 -8.66
N GLY A 318 12.97 -0.98 -9.22
CA GLY A 318 13.71 -1.12 -10.49
C GLY A 318 15.03 -1.87 -10.38
N GLY A 319 15.51 -2.17 -9.18
CA GLY A 319 16.70 -2.98 -8.95
C GLY A 319 18.01 -2.32 -9.39
N LYS A 320 18.00 -1.02 -9.72
CA LYS A 320 19.22 -0.28 -9.99
C LYS A 320 20.02 -0.10 -8.71
N THR A 321 21.31 -0.37 -8.81
CA THR A 321 22.25 -0.20 -7.71
C THR A 321 23.57 0.28 -8.29
N GLY A 322 24.30 1.12 -7.58
CA GLY A 322 25.55 1.62 -8.12
C GLY A 322 26.24 2.69 -7.28
N VAL A 323 27.32 3.21 -7.85
CA VAL A 323 28.15 4.24 -7.24
C VAL A 323 28.55 5.30 -8.25
N ASP A 324 28.93 6.44 -7.73
CA ASP A 324 29.45 7.55 -8.50
C ASP A 324 30.93 7.34 -8.82
N MET A 325 31.32 7.88 -9.97
CA MET A 325 32.72 7.98 -10.39
C MET A 325 33.10 9.46 -10.49
N PRO A 326 34.39 9.83 -10.44
CA PRO A 326 34.81 11.21 -10.68
C PRO A 326 34.28 11.81 -11.99
N GLN A 327 33.98 10.96 -12.97
CA GLN A 327 33.44 11.33 -14.29
C GLN A 327 31.93 11.55 -14.32
N GLY A 328 31.17 11.08 -13.32
CA GLY A 328 29.72 11.21 -13.29
C GLY A 328 29.01 10.28 -12.32
N LYS A 329 27.73 10.57 -12.10
CA LYS A 329 26.90 9.84 -11.15
C LYS A 329 26.41 8.50 -11.69
N ASN A 330 26.30 7.50 -10.82
CA ASN A 330 25.72 6.18 -11.10
C ASN A 330 26.30 5.46 -12.34
N LEU A 331 27.57 5.72 -12.69
CA LEU A 331 28.18 5.17 -13.91
C LEU A 331 28.63 3.71 -13.75
N VAL A 332 28.81 3.24 -12.52
CA VAL A 332 29.23 1.87 -12.20
C VAL A 332 28.20 1.25 -11.28
N GLY A 333 27.65 0.10 -11.65
CA GLY A 333 26.57 -0.52 -10.91
C GLY A 333 26.14 -1.87 -11.47
N ALA A 334 25.01 -2.36 -10.95
CA ALA A 334 24.38 -3.59 -11.39
C ALA A 334 22.84 -3.49 -11.26
N PHE A 335 22.13 -4.27 -12.07
CA PHE A 335 20.72 -4.59 -11.83
C PHE A 335 20.65 -5.76 -10.85
N LYS A 336 20.17 -5.49 -9.64
CA LYS A 336 20.01 -6.46 -8.54
C LYS A 336 18.62 -6.31 -7.94
N GLN A 337 17.73 -7.24 -8.26
CA GLN A 337 16.40 -7.28 -7.67
C GLN A 337 16.50 -7.66 -6.18
N PRO A 338 15.76 -6.96 -5.30
CA PRO A 338 15.66 -7.33 -3.90
C PRO A 338 14.76 -8.55 -3.71
N ALA A 339 14.93 -9.27 -2.61
CA ALA A 339 14.02 -10.32 -2.17
C ALA A 339 12.72 -9.74 -1.57
N ALA A 340 12.81 -8.53 -0.99
CA ALA A 340 11.69 -7.75 -0.51
C ALA A 340 12.10 -6.28 -0.36
N VAL A 341 11.12 -5.39 -0.39
CA VAL A 341 11.29 -3.98 -0.02
C VAL A 341 10.29 -3.65 1.10
N ILE A 342 10.77 -3.15 2.24
CA ILE A 342 9.95 -2.82 3.40
C ILE A 342 9.97 -1.31 3.64
N MET A 343 8.84 -0.66 3.38
CA MET A 343 8.62 0.78 3.50
C MET A 343 7.82 1.05 4.78
N ASP A 344 8.52 1.50 5.83
CA ASP A 344 7.90 1.91 7.08
C ASP A 344 7.72 3.43 7.11
N VAL A 345 6.50 3.93 6.98
CA VAL A 345 6.23 5.38 6.99
C VAL A 345 6.44 6.02 8.36
N ALA A 346 6.56 5.23 9.44
CA ALA A 346 6.83 5.77 10.77
C ALA A 346 8.20 6.44 10.87
N VAL A 347 9.17 6.05 10.02
CA VAL A 347 10.53 6.64 10.00
C VAL A 347 10.52 8.12 9.62
N PHE A 348 9.45 8.61 8.98
CA PHE A 348 9.34 10.01 8.61
C PHE A 348 9.21 10.96 9.80
N SER A 349 8.90 10.46 11.00
CA SER A 349 8.90 11.29 12.21
C SER A 349 10.28 11.89 12.53
N THR A 350 11.36 11.31 11.98
CA THR A 350 12.74 11.75 12.20
C THR A 350 13.41 12.24 10.92
N LEU A 351 12.69 12.26 9.78
CA LEU A 351 13.21 12.73 8.50
C LEU A 351 13.21 14.27 8.47
N PRO A 352 14.33 14.94 8.11
CA PRO A 352 14.33 16.39 7.95
C PRO A 352 13.28 16.88 6.95
N SER A 353 12.65 18.02 7.24
CA SER A 353 11.55 18.54 6.42
C SER A 353 11.94 18.80 4.96
N ASP A 354 13.19 19.19 4.72
CA ASP A 354 13.69 19.51 3.38
C ASP A 354 13.90 18.23 2.55
N GLU A 355 14.33 17.14 3.18
CA GLU A 355 14.40 15.81 2.56
C GLU A 355 13.00 15.27 2.24
N PHE A 356 12.03 15.48 3.14
CA PHE A 356 10.64 15.12 2.89
C PHE A 356 10.07 15.91 1.69
N ARG A 357 10.30 17.23 1.64
CA ARG A 357 9.88 18.08 0.52
C ARG A 357 10.56 17.69 -0.80
N SER A 358 11.83 17.31 -0.76
CA SER A 358 12.54 16.79 -1.93
C SER A 358 11.86 15.53 -2.47
N GLY A 359 11.51 14.58 -1.59
CA GLY A 359 10.76 13.39 -1.99
C GLY A 359 9.36 13.70 -2.53
N LEU A 360 8.66 14.71 -1.97
CA LEU A 360 7.35 15.12 -2.48
C LEU A 360 7.39 15.61 -3.93
N ALA A 361 8.50 16.19 -4.39
CA ALA A 361 8.64 16.58 -5.79
C ALA A 361 8.52 15.37 -6.74
N GLU A 362 9.05 14.21 -6.35
CA GLU A 362 8.90 12.97 -7.13
C GLU A 362 7.49 12.39 -7.06
N VAL A 363 6.80 12.55 -5.93
CA VAL A 363 5.38 12.19 -5.82
C VAL A 363 4.54 13.05 -6.78
N VAL A 364 4.80 14.35 -6.86
CA VAL A 364 4.15 15.25 -7.82
C VAL A 364 4.43 14.81 -9.26
N LYS A 365 5.69 14.45 -9.58
CA LYS A 365 6.07 13.90 -10.90
C LYS A 365 5.22 12.69 -11.25
N HIS A 366 5.09 11.71 -10.35
CA HIS A 366 4.23 10.53 -10.56
C HIS A 366 2.76 10.90 -10.79
N GLY A 367 2.25 11.88 -10.05
CA GLY A 367 0.93 12.44 -10.26
C GLY A 367 0.71 12.95 -11.70
N ILE A 368 1.69 13.67 -12.25
CA ILE A 368 1.62 14.24 -13.60
C ILE A 368 1.71 13.15 -14.68
N ILE A 369 2.61 12.18 -14.53
CA ILE A 369 2.94 11.24 -15.62
C ILE A 369 2.10 9.95 -15.64
N GLY A 370 1.51 9.56 -14.51
CA GLY A 370 0.86 8.24 -14.41
C GLY A 370 -0.25 8.11 -13.37
N ALA A 371 -0.43 9.09 -12.48
CA ALA A 371 -1.49 9.08 -11.48
C ALA A 371 -2.22 10.43 -11.37
N PRO A 372 -3.03 10.84 -12.36
CA PRO A 372 -3.69 12.16 -12.35
C PRO A 372 -4.53 12.45 -11.10
N ARG A 373 -5.13 11.42 -10.49
CA ARG A 373 -5.86 11.58 -9.22
C ARG A 373 -4.97 11.92 -8.04
N LEU A 374 -3.76 11.36 -7.98
CA LEU A 374 -2.76 11.70 -6.98
C LEU A 374 -2.38 13.18 -7.09
N PHE A 375 -2.25 13.69 -8.33
CA PHE A 375 -1.97 15.10 -8.57
C PHE A 375 -3.08 16.01 -8.03
N VAL A 376 -4.35 15.73 -8.37
CA VAL A 376 -5.50 16.50 -7.87
C VAL A 376 -5.59 16.43 -6.34
N GLN A 377 -5.39 15.25 -5.76
CA GLN A 377 -5.41 15.08 -4.30
C GLN A 377 -4.34 15.93 -3.61
N LEU A 378 -3.12 15.98 -4.16
CA LEU A 378 -2.04 16.81 -3.65
C LEU A 378 -2.38 18.32 -3.72
N GLU A 379 -3.02 18.77 -4.79
CA GLU A 379 -3.45 20.17 -4.94
C GLU A 379 -4.55 20.56 -3.96
N GLU A 380 -5.54 19.68 -3.76
CA GLU A 380 -6.71 19.98 -2.94
C GLU A 380 -6.48 19.76 -1.44
N GLU A 381 -5.67 18.76 -1.08
CA GLU A 381 -5.58 18.25 0.29
C GLU A 381 -4.16 18.26 0.87
N GLY A 382 -3.15 18.40 0.01
CA GLY A 382 -1.77 18.13 0.39
C GLY A 382 -1.55 16.65 0.77
N PRO A 383 -0.43 16.31 1.43
CA PRO A 383 -0.08 14.93 1.76
C PRO A 383 -0.81 14.41 3.03
N ALA A 384 -2.15 14.48 3.05
CA ALA A 384 -2.95 14.17 4.24
C ALA A 384 -2.94 12.68 4.64
N ASN A 385 -2.99 11.76 3.66
CA ASN A 385 -2.86 10.31 3.87
C ASN A 385 -1.54 9.82 3.27
N LEU A 386 -0.48 9.85 4.08
CA LEU A 386 0.88 9.54 3.64
C LEU A 386 1.04 8.11 3.14
N LEU A 387 0.37 7.14 3.78
CA LEU A 387 0.43 5.74 3.38
C LEU A 387 -0.12 5.54 1.96
N GLN A 388 -1.31 6.08 1.69
CA GLN A 388 -1.93 5.99 0.38
C GLN A 388 -1.15 6.77 -0.68
N LEU A 389 -0.65 7.95 -0.33
CA LEU A 389 0.17 8.79 -1.20
C LEU A 389 1.44 8.08 -1.66
N VAL A 390 2.15 7.41 -0.74
CA VAL A 390 3.32 6.59 -1.10
C VAL A 390 2.91 5.40 -1.95
N ALA A 391 1.81 4.71 -1.60
CA ALA A 391 1.32 3.56 -2.35
C ALA A 391 1.03 3.91 -3.81
N ASP A 392 0.35 5.03 -4.06
CA ASP A 392 -0.04 5.46 -5.41
C ASP A 392 1.16 5.95 -6.22
N ALA A 393 2.09 6.69 -5.61
CA ALA A 393 3.33 7.08 -6.27
C ALA A 393 4.19 5.86 -6.65
N VAL A 394 4.33 4.89 -5.74
CA VAL A 394 5.09 3.65 -5.98
C VAL A 394 4.46 2.82 -7.09
N ARG A 395 3.12 2.73 -7.18
CA ARG A 395 2.44 2.00 -8.26
C ARG A 395 2.81 2.53 -9.65
N VAL A 396 2.90 3.85 -9.82
CA VAL A 396 3.35 4.45 -11.10
C VAL A 396 4.75 3.95 -11.46
N LYS A 397 5.68 3.94 -10.49
CA LYS A 397 7.03 3.46 -10.72
C LYS A 397 7.08 1.96 -11.02
N VAL A 398 6.28 1.15 -10.32
CA VAL A 398 6.15 -0.29 -10.56
C VAL A 398 5.64 -0.55 -11.97
N ASP A 399 4.61 0.18 -12.43
CA ASP A 399 4.07 0.01 -13.78
C ASP A 399 5.11 0.32 -14.86
N VAL A 400 5.88 1.40 -14.69
CA VAL A 400 6.99 1.76 -15.59
C VAL A 400 8.08 0.69 -15.59
N VAL A 401 8.53 0.25 -14.42
CA VAL A 401 9.57 -0.80 -14.29
C VAL A 401 9.12 -2.14 -14.87
N GLN A 402 7.84 -2.50 -14.71
CA GLN A 402 7.32 -3.73 -15.28
C GLN A 402 7.18 -3.66 -16.80
N ALA A 403 6.89 -2.48 -17.35
CA ALA A 403 6.89 -2.25 -18.79
C ALA A 403 8.31 -2.23 -19.38
N ASP A 404 9.29 -1.72 -18.62
CA ASP A 404 10.69 -1.57 -19.06
C ASP A 404 11.72 -1.99 -18.00
N PRO A 405 11.85 -3.30 -17.71
CA PRO A 405 12.65 -3.78 -16.58
C PRO A 405 14.16 -3.52 -16.72
N PHE A 406 14.63 -3.17 -17.92
CA PHE A 406 16.04 -2.90 -18.22
C PHE A 406 16.27 -1.53 -18.85
N GLU A 407 15.29 -0.64 -18.81
CA GLU A 407 15.35 0.74 -19.30
C GLU A 407 15.86 0.88 -20.75
N LYS A 408 15.19 0.19 -21.68
CA LYS A 408 15.46 0.28 -23.12
C LYS A 408 14.67 1.40 -23.80
N GLY A 409 13.77 2.07 -23.09
CA GLY A 409 12.83 3.06 -23.58
C GLY A 409 11.52 2.40 -24.04
N VAL A 410 10.39 2.95 -23.57
CA VAL A 410 9.02 2.55 -23.94
C VAL A 410 8.32 3.70 -24.65
#